data_AF-A0A970JSZ1-F1
#
_entry.id   AF-A0A970JSZ1-F1
#
_cell.length_a   1.000
_cell.length_b   1.000
_cell.length_c   1.000
_cell.angle_alpha   90.00
_cell.angle_beta   90.00
_cell.angle_gamma   90.00
#
_symmetry.space_group_name_H-M   'P 1'
#
loop_
_entity.id
_entity.type
_entity.pdbx_description
1 polymer ?
#
loop_
_entity_poly.entity_id
_entity_poly.type
_entity_poly.pdbx_seq_one_letter_code
_entity_poly.pdbx_strand_id
1 'polypeptide(L)'
;YINHSLRNNRQLLIEIDHTTQSYTLNHNELGRVRGFQTEIDELTRRHGLILPQLDNHEIAYSEVQAFYKDAYQILDDIESQQVEIDESLRNLREDEKIAQEKIEQFEFQLRNLKRYVEKNRLPGLAGEYLEFFFLATDRVEDLSKLLNKIRINMEEVNKLVAICQEEIDLLDRRTKELVDAAALTEQMMQYANRYRHSHPDVKAAIEHSLVLFNQEYRYQDALDEIGTALERVEPGSFKRLENFYFNHRDLV
;
A
#
# COMPACT_ATOMS: atom_id res chain seq x y z
N TYR A 1 -30.22 -10.37 -29.28
CA TYR A 1 -29.13 -10.93 -28.46
C TYR A 1 -27.80 -10.97 -29.22
N ILE A 2 -27.63 -11.80 -30.27
CA ILE A 2 -26.35 -11.89 -31.02
C ILE A 2 -25.81 -10.51 -31.49
N ASN A 3 -26.65 -9.68 -32.12
CA ASN A 3 -26.23 -8.34 -32.55
C ASN A 3 -25.84 -7.40 -31.39
N HIS A 4 -26.40 -7.61 -30.20
CA HIS A 4 -26.03 -6.87 -28.99
C HIS A 4 -24.64 -7.31 -28.51
N SER A 5 -24.43 -8.62 -28.34
CA SER A 5 -23.13 -9.19 -27.93
C SER A 5 -22.00 -8.85 -28.91
N LEU A 6 -22.28 -8.80 -30.23
CA LEU A 6 -21.31 -8.34 -31.24
C LEU A 6 -20.94 -6.86 -31.10
N ARG A 7 -21.93 -6.00 -30.80
CA ARG A 7 -21.68 -4.57 -30.59
C ARG A 7 -20.85 -4.33 -29.33
N ASN A 8 -21.19 -5.00 -28.23
CA ASN A 8 -20.46 -4.92 -26.97
C ASN A 8 -19.02 -5.42 -27.16
N ASN A 9 -18.84 -6.53 -27.87
CA ASN A 9 -17.50 -7.06 -28.16
C ASN A 9 -16.64 -6.07 -28.96
N ARG A 10 -17.21 -5.45 -30.02
CA ARG A 10 -16.50 -4.42 -30.79
C ARG A 10 -16.14 -3.21 -29.95
N GLN A 11 -17.04 -2.75 -29.09
CA GLN A 11 -16.79 -1.64 -28.19
C GLN A 11 -15.64 -1.98 -27.23
N LEU A 12 -15.67 -3.17 -26.63
CA LEU A 12 -14.66 -3.66 -25.71
C LEU A 12 -13.28 -3.78 -26.38
N LEU A 13 -13.22 -4.21 -27.65
CA LEU A 13 -11.96 -4.24 -28.41
C LEU A 13 -11.36 -2.84 -28.60
N ILE A 14 -12.20 -1.83 -28.87
CA ILE A 14 -11.76 -0.44 -29.01
C ILE A 14 -11.26 0.09 -27.66
N GLU A 15 -11.96 -0.21 -26.58
CA GLU A 15 -11.58 0.20 -25.23
C GLU A 15 -10.28 -0.47 -24.76
N ILE A 16 -10.09 -1.75 -25.08
CA ILE A 16 -8.83 -2.47 -24.83
C ILE A 16 -7.69 -1.84 -25.62
N ASP A 17 -7.90 -1.51 -26.89
CA ASP A 17 -6.87 -0.88 -27.73
C ASP A 17 -6.46 0.49 -27.16
N HIS A 18 -7.44 1.32 -26.78
CA HIS A 18 -7.19 2.59 -26.10
C HIS A 18 -6.46 2.37 -24.76
N THR A 19 -6.90 1.41 -23.95
CA THR A 19 -6.33 1.17 -22.61
C THR A 19 -4.90 0.64 -22.72
N THR A 20 -4.60 -0.18 -23.72
CA THR A 20 -3.25 -0.73 -23.97
C THR A 20 -2.21 0.35 -24.33
N GLN A 21 -2.66 1.52 -24.79
CA GLN A 21 -1.77 2.66 -25.05
C GLN A 21 -1.19 3.23 -23.75
N SER A 22 -1.96 3.18 -22.65
CA SER A 22 -1.61 3.79 -21.36
C SER A 22 -1.27 2.76 -20.27
N TYR A 23 -1.75 1.52 -20.39
CA TYR A 23 -1.58 0.48 -19.37
C TYR A 23 -1.03 -0.81 -19.95
N THR A 24 -0.33 -1.57 -19.11
CA THR A 24 0.02 -2.96 -19.40
C THR A 24 -1.06 -3.89 -18.87
N LEU A 25 -1.68 -4.65 -19.79
CA LEU A 25 -2.69 -5.63 -19.46
C LEU A 25 -2.02 -6.99 -19.16
N ASN A 26 -2.34 -7.58 -18.01
CA ASN A 26 -1.65 -8.78 -17.50
C ASN A 26 -2.47 -10.08 -17.62
N HIS A 27 -3.78 -10.01 -17.88
CA HIS A 27 -4.68 -11.17 -17.83
C HIS A 27 -5.13 -11.68 -19.20
N ASN A 28 -4.44 -11.31 -20.27
CA ASN A 28 -4.78 -11.71 -21.64
C ASN A 28 -6.23 -11.35 -22.04
N GLU A 29 -6.68 -10.19 -21.60
CA GLU A 29 -8.00 -9.60 -21.83
C GLU A 29 -8.29 -9.54 -23.33
N LEU A 30 -7.30 -9.12 -24.13
CA LEU A 30 -7.38 -9.08 -25.59
C LEU A 30 -7.58 -10.47 -26.22
N GLY A 31 -6.94 -11.51 -25.67
CA GLY A 31 -7.13 -12.89 -26.11
C GLY A 31 -8.53 -13.41 -25.80
N ARG A 32 -9.05 -13.15 -24.60
CA ARG A 32 -10.43 -13.51 -24.19
C ARG A 32 -11.47 -12.88 -25.10
N VAL A 33 -11.34 -11.58 -25.37
CA VAL A 33 -12.28 -10.82 -26.22
C VAL A 33 -12.26 -11.29 -27.68
N ARG A 34 -11.09 -11.66 -28.22
CA ARG A 34 -10.99 -12.34 -29.52
C ARG A 34 -11.63 -13.74 -29.51
N GLY A 35 -11.54 -14.46 -28.40
CA GLY A 35 -12.25 -15.73 -28.18
C GLY A 35 -13.75 -15.56 -28.29
N PHE A 36 -14.32 -14.57 -27.59
CA PHE A 36 -15.76 -14.25 -27.67
C PHE A 36 -16.20 -13.92 -29.09
N GLN A 37 -15.37 -13.24 -29.89
CA GLN A 37 -15.70 -12.93 -31.27
C GLN A 37 -15.87 -14.22 -32.09
N THR A 38 -14.95 -15.17 -31.91
CA THR A 38 -14.99 -16.47 -32.59
C THR A 38 -16.23 -17.26 -32.19
N GLU A 39 -16.55 -17.33 -30.89
CA GLU A 39 -17.74 -18.04 -30.39
C GLU A 39 -19.04 -17.42 -30.90
N ILE A 40 -19.15 -16.09 -30.91
CA ILE A 40 -20.33 -15.40 -31.45
C ILE A 40 -20.45 -15.61 -32.96
N ASP A 41 -19.35 -15.61 -33.71
CA ASP A 41 -19.34 -15.85 -35.15
C ASP A 41 -19.76 -17.30 -35.47
N GLU A 42 -19.33 -18.27 -34.67
CA GLU A 42 -19.80 -19.67 -34.77
C GLU A 42 -21.28 -19.81 -34.45
N LEU A 43 -21.78 -19.13 -33.40
CA LEU A 43 -23.21 -19.07 -33.07
C LEU A 43 -24.02 -18.48 -34.23
N THR A 44 -23.52 -17.41 -34.83
CA THR A 44 -24.15 -16.71 -35.96
C THR A 44 -24.20 -17.61 -37.20
N ARG A 45 -23.11 -18.35 -37.47
CA ARG A 45 -23.07 -19.32 -38.57
C ARG A 45 -24.07 -20.45 -38.36
N ARG A 46 -24.10 -21.06 -37.16
CA ARG A 46 -25.07 -22.13 -36.83
C ARG A 46 -26.51 -21.64 -36.92
N HIS A 47 -26.78 -20.44 -36.41
CA HIS A 47 -28.09 -19.79 -36.53
C HIS A 47 -28.50 -19.61 -38.00
N GLY A 48 -27.58 -19.18 -38.87
CA GLY A 48 -27.84 -19.02 -40.30
C GLY A 48 -28.12 -20.33 -41.05
N LEU A 49 -27.66 -21.48 -40.54
CA LEU A 49 -27.97 -22.80 -41.10
C LEU A 49 -29.33 -23.33 -40.62
N ILE A 50 -29.68 -23.09 -39.35
CA ILE A 50 -30.92 -23.57 -38.75
C ILE A 50 -32.14 -22.80 -39.27
N LEU A 51 -32.00 -21.49 -39.54
CA LEU A 51 -33.11 -20.64 -39.99
C LEU A 51 -33.81 -21.14 -41.28
N PRO A 52 -33.09 -21.42 -42.39
CA PRO A 52 -33.72 -21.94 -43.60
C PRO A 52 -34.26 -23.37 -43.43
N GLN A 53 -33.62 -24.20 -42.59
CA GLN A 53 -34.10 -25.55 -42.29
C GLN A 53 -35.40 -25.53 -41.47
N LEU A 54 -35.55 -24.54 -40.58
CA LEU A 54 -36.78 -24.30 -39.83
C LEU A 54 -37.90 -23.81 -40.75
N ASP A 55 -37.61 -22.87 -41.66
CA ASP A 55 -38.59 -22.36 -42.63
C ASP A 55 -39.10 -23.48 -43.56
N ASN A 56 -38.21 -24.39 -43.97
CA ASN A 56 -38.56 -25.57 -44.77
C ASN A 56 -39.19 -26.73 -43.96
N HIS A 57 -39.34 -26.59 -42.64
CA HIS A 57 -39.85 -27.62 -41.72
C HIS A 57 -39.05 -28.95 -41.75
N GLU A 58 -37.75 -28.87 -42.02
CA GLU A 58 -36.87 -30.04 -42.18
C GLU A 58 -36.25 -30.53 -40.85
N ILE A 59 -36.44 -29.78 -39.76
CA ILE A 59 -35.84 -30.05 -38.45
C ILE A 59 -36.90 -30.13 -37.34
N ALA A 60 -36.65 -30.98 -36.34
CA ALA A 60 -37.53 -31.12 -35.20
C ALA A 60 -37.47 -29.90 -34.28
N TYR A 61 -38.63 -29.36 -33.89
CA TYR A 61 -38.70 -28.20 -33.00
C TYR A 61 -37.97 -28.39 -31.65
N SER A 62 -37.85 -29.63 -31.16
CA SER A 62 -37.10 -29.97 -29.96
C SER A 62 -35.59 -29.75 -30.10
N GLU A 63 -35.02 -30.02 -31.27
CA GLU A 63 -33.59 -29.79 -31.54
C GLU A 63 -33.29 -28.30 -31.65
N VAL A 64 -34.19 -27.55 -32.29
CA VAL A 64 -34.12 -26.09 -32.39
C VAL A 64 -34.18 -25.45 -31.01
N GLN A 65 -35.08 -25.91 -30.15
CA GLN A 65 -35.19 -25.44 -28.78
C GLN A 65 -33.89 -25.69 -27.99
N ALA A 66 -33.31 -26.89 -28.10
CA ALA A 66 -32.04 -27.22 -27.44
C ALA A 66 -30.91 -26.30 -27.90
N PHE A 67 -30.76 -26.12 -29.22
CA PHE A 67 -29.76 -25.20 -29.78
C PHE A 67 -29.90 -23.78 -29.25
N TYR A 68 -31.11 -23.22 -29.26
CA TYR A 68 -31.31 -21.85 -28.77
C TYR A 68 -31.06 -21.74 -27.26
N LYS A 69 -31.40 -22.76 -26.48
CA LYS A 69 -31.12 -22.78 -25.04
C LYS A 69 -29.61 -22.74 -24.77
N ASP A 70 -28.84 -23.55 -25.48
CA ASP A 70 -27.37 -23.56 -25.36
C ASP A 70 -26.76 -22.25 -25.86
N ALA A 71 -27.29 -21.72 -26.97
CA ALA A 71 -26.89 -20.42 -27.51
C ALA A 71 -27.12 -19.27 -26.52
N TYR A 72 -28.26 -19.27 -25.81
CA TYR A 72 -28.52 -18.27 -24.77
C TYR A 72 -27.54 -18.40 -23.61
N GLN A 73 -27.24 -19.61 -23.13
CA GLN A 73 -26.27 -19.81 -22.05
C GLN A 73 -24.89 -19.28 -22.44
N ILE A 74 -24.40 -19.62 -23.63
CA ILE A 74 -23.10 -19.14 -24.12
C ILE A 74 -23.08 -17.61 -24.22
N LEU A 75 -24.14 -17.00 -24.75
CA LEU A 75 -24.21 -15.54 -24.87
C LEU A 75 -24.28 -14.83 -23.51
N ASP A 76 -24.95 -15.43 -22.53
CA ASP A 76 -25.05 -14.92 -21.15
C ASP A 76 -23.69 -15.01 -20.41
N ASP A 77 -22.97 -16.13 -20.60
CA ASP A 77 -21.62 -16.30 -20.07
C ASP A 77 -20.64 -15.30 -20.70
N ILE A 78 -20.74 -15.08 -22.02
CA ILE A 78 -19.94 -14.07 -22.73
C ILE A 78 -20.28 -12.67 -22.24
N GLU A 79 -21.55 -12.34 -22.07
CA GLU A 79 -22.00 -11.02 -21.58
C GLU A 79 -21.46 -10.76 -20.17
N SER A 80 -21.55 -11.76 -19.28
CA SER A 80 -21.01 -11.68 -17.91
C SER A 80 -19.50 -11.42 -17.91
N GLN A 81 -18.75 -12.13 -18.75
CA GLN A 81 -17.30 -11.92 -18.87
C GLN A 81 -16.93 -10.60 -19.56
N GLN A 82 -17.75 -10.11 -20.50
CA GLN A 82 -17.55 -8.79 -21.09
C GLN A 82 -17.71 -7.68 -20.04
N VAL A 83 -18.71 -7.80 -19.16
CA VAL A 83 -18.92 -6.88 -18.03
C VAL A 83 -17.74 -6.91 -17.07
N GLU A 84 -17.25 -8.11 -16.70
CA GLU A 84 -16.06 -8.27 -15.85
C GLU A 84 -14.84 -7.54 -16.42
N ILE A 85 -14.60 -7.69 -17.74
CA ILE A 85 -13.47 -7.03 -18.40
C ILE A 85 -13.68 -5.50 -18.45
N ASP A 86 -14.87 -5.02 -18.81
CA ASP A 86 -15.17 -3.56 -18.81
C ASP A 86 -14.95 -2.94 -17.42
N GLU A 87 -15.45 -3.59 -16.36
CA GLU A 87 -15.22 -3.14 -14.98
C GLU A 87 -13.73 -3.12 -14.64
N SER A 88 -12.97 -4.16 -15.01
CA SER A 88 -11.53 -4.19 -14.77
C SER A 88 -10.80 -3.03 -15.46
N LEU A 89 -11.17 -2.70 -16.71
CA LEU A 89 -10.57 -1.61 -17.48
C LEU A 89 -10.90 -0.24 -16.90
N ARG A 90 -12.12 -0.06 -16.38
CA ARG A 90 -12.53 1.18 -15.68
C ARG A 90 -11.78 1.35 -14.37
N ASN A 91 -11.65 0.27 -13.60
CA ASN A 91 -10.94 0.28 -12.32
C ASN A 91 -9.48 0.70 -12.47
N LEU A 92 -8.81 0.39 -13.60
CA LEU A 92 -7.42 0.84 -13.84
C LEU A 92 -7.25 2.36 -13.72
N ARG A 93 -8.21 3.14 -14.24
CA ARG A 93 -8.16 4.62 -14.19
C ARG A 93 -8.43 5.15 -12.80
N GLU A 94 -9.37 4.52 -12.08
CA GLU A 94 -9.68 4.90 -10.71
C GLU A 94 -8.53 4.57 -9.77
N ASP A 95 -7.95 3.38 -9.90
CA ASP A 95 -6.78 2.94 -9.16
C ASP A 95 -5.56 3.83 -9.40
N GLU A 96 -5.32 4.28 -10.64
CA GLU A 96 -4.24 5.23 -10.94
C GLU A 96 -4.42 6.53 -10.17
N LYS A 97 -5.64 7.09 -10.17
CA LYS A 97 -5.94 8.31 -9.43
C LYS A 97 -5.72 8.11 -7.92
N ILE A 98 -6.19 7.00 -7.37
CA ILE A 98 -5.99 6.65 -5.95
C ILE A 98 -4.50 6.52 -5.64
N ALA A 99 -3.72 5.87 -6.51
CA ALA A 99 -2.28 5.73 -6.34
C ALA A 99 -1.58 7.10 -6.36
N GLN A 100 -1.97 8.00 -7.24
CA GLN A 100 -1.44 9.36 -7.30
C GLN A 100 -1.74 10.15 -6.02
N GLU A 101 -2.98 10.10 -5.53
CA GLU A 101 -3.37 10.74 -4.26
C GLU A 101 -2.56 10.17 -3.07
N LYS A 102 -2.30 8.86 -3.05
CA LYS A 102 -1.48 8.23 -2.02
C LYS A 102 -0.01 8.68 -2.04
N ILE A 103 0.59 8.86 -3.22
CA ILE A 103 1.96 9.39 -3.32
C ILE A 103 2.04 10.77 -2.67
N GLU A 104 1.10 11.66 -2.96
CA GLU A 104 1.07 12.99 -2.35
C GLU A 104 0.94 12.92 -0.82
N GLN A 105 0.12 11.99 -0.32
CA GLN A 105 -0.02 11.73 1.11
C GLN A 105 1.29 11.22 1.73
N PHE A 106 1.98 10.28 1.07
CA PHE A 106 3.26 9.74 1.51
C PHE A 106 4.34 10.81 1.56
N GLU A 107 4.48 11.63 0.53
CA GLU A 107 5.41 12.77 0.53
C GLU A 107 5.10 13.78 1.64
N PHE A 108 3.81 14.02 1.90
CA PHE A 108 3.39 14.89 3.01
C PHE A 108 3.74 14.28 4.37
N GLN A 109 3.49 12.99 4.58
CA GLN A 109 3.84 12.27 5.81
C GLN A 109 5.36 12.28 6.04
N LEU A 110 6.17 11.96 5.04
CA LEU A 110 7.64 12.01 5.15
C LEU A 110 8.15 13.40 5.52
N ARG A 111 7.60 14.46 4.91
CA ARG A 111 7.95 15.85 5.26
C ARG A 111 7.54 16.19 6.69
N ASN A 112 6.38 15.72 7.15
CA ASN A 112 5.93 15.95 8.52
C ASN A 112 6.80 15.21 9.54
N LEU A 113 7.20 13.96 9.24
CA LEU A 113 8.12 13.20 10.09
C LEU A 113 9.47 13.87 10.19
N LYS A 114 10.02 14.34 9.07
CA LYS A 114 11.26 15.12 9.07
C LYS A 114 11.14 16.37 9.95
N ARG A 115 10.08 17.16 9.77
CA ARG A 115 9.82 18.37 10.59
C ARG A 115 9.62 18.04 12.06
N TYR A 116 8.96 16.92 12.36
CA TYR A 116 8.72 16.47 13.72
C TYR A 116 10.04 16.16 14.43
N VAL A 117 10.96 15.44 13.77
CA VAL A 117 12.29 15.17 14.30
C VAL A 117 13.11 16.46 14.47
N GLU A 118 13.11 17.35 13.47
CA GLU A 118 13.82 18.64 13.54
C GLU A 118 13.34 19.54 14.69
N LYS A 119 12.03 19.53 14.98
CA LYS A 119 11.44 20.33 16.07
C LYS A 119 11.95 19.90 17.45
N ASN A 120 12.23 18.61 17.64
CA ASN A 120 12.67 18.06 18.92
C ASN A 120 14.17 18.29 19.20
N ARG A 121 14.92 18.92 18.28
CA ARG A 121 16.32 19.35 18.48
C ARG A 121 17.25 18.27 19.06
N LEU A 122 17.08 17.03 18.59
CA LEU A 122 17.91 15.91 19.01
C LEU A 122 19.39 16.15 18.67
N PRO A 123 20.35 15.70 19.50
CA PRO A 123 21.78 15.85 19.22
C PRO A 123 22.23 15.24 17.88
N GLY A 124 21.56 14.15 17.47
CA GLY A 124 21.75 13.48 16.19
C GLY A 124 20.73 12.36 15.99
N LEU A 125 20.94 11.53 14.98
CA LEU A 125 20.05 10.40 14.67
C LEU A 125 20.89 9.15 14.44
N ALA A 126 20.35 8.01 14.87
CA ALA A 126 20.96 6.72 14.61
C ALA A 126 21.06 6.48 13.10
N GLY A 127 22.20 5.92 12.66
CA GLY A 127 22.43 5.61 11.24
C GLY A 127 21.36 4.69 10.65
N GLU A 128 20.92 3.69 11.42
CA GLU A 128 19.86 2.76 11.01
C GLU A 128 18.51 3.46 10.74
N TYR A 129 18.16 4.46 11.55
CA TYR A 129 16.94 5.24 11.33
C TYR A 129 17.04 6.10 10.06
N LEU A 130 18.19 6.73 9.84
CA LEU A 130 18.43 7.53 8.63
C LEU A 130 18.37 6.67 7.37
N GLU A 131 19.01 5.50 7.38
CA GLU A 131 18.97 4.56 6.27
C GLU A 131 17.53 4.14 5.95
N PHE A 132 16.74 3.80 6.99
CA PHE A 132 15.34 3.43 6.80
C PHE A 132 14.50 4.61 6.25
N PHE A 133 14.74 5.83 6.72
CA PHE A 133 14.06 7.03 6.22
C PHE A 133 14.37 7.28 4.73
N PHE A 134 15.65 7.16 4.33
CA PHE A 134 16.05 7.32 2.93
C PHE A 134 15.47 6.21 2.06
N LEU A 135 15.50 4.95 2.52
CA LEU A 135 14.90 3.83 1.80
C LEU A 135 13.40 4.04 1.54
N ALA A 136 12.65 4.48 2.56
CA ALA A 136 11.22 4.80 2.40
C ALA A 136 11.01 5.96 1.41
N THR A 137 11.87 6.97 1.43
CA THR A 137 11.82 8.10 0.50
C THR A 137 12.10 7.63 -0.95
N ASP A 138 13.15 6.85 -1.16
CA ASP A 138 13.53 6.31 -2.47
C ASP A 138 12.40 5.45 -3.06
N ARG A 139 11.70 4.67 -2.22
CA ARG A 139 10.55 3.86 -2.67
C ARG A 139 9.35 4.69 -3.09
N VAL A 140 9.07 5.80 -2.40
CA VAL A 140 8.02 6.75 -2.82
C VAL A 140 8.41 7.40 -4.15
N GLU A 141 9.68 7.75 -4.34
CA GLU A 141 10.18 8.26 -5.62
C GLU A 141 10.06 7.21 -6.74
N ASP A 142 10.40 5.95 -6.46
CA ASP A 142 10.28 4.86 -7.42
C ASP A 142 8.81 4.60 -7.81
N LEU A 143 7.88 4.70 -6.86
CA LEU A 143 6.45 4.66 -7.13
C LEU A 143 6.01 5.80 -8.07
N SER A 144 6.52 7.01 -7.85
CA SER A 144 6.29 8.15 -8.76
C SER A 144 6.88 7.92 -10.16
N LYS A 145 8.06 7.30 -10.26
CA LYS A 145 8.66 6.91 -11.55
C LYS A 145 7.83 5.84 -12.27
N LEU A 146 7.24 4.88 -11.54
CA LEU A 146 6.38 3.84 -12.10
C LEU A 146 5.12 4.44 -12.73
N LEU A 147 4.46 5.39 -12.06
CA LEU A 147 3.28 6.07 -12.59
C LEU A 147 3.60 6.98 -13.79
N ASN A 148 4.80 7.54 -13.87
CA ASN A 148 5.23 8.38 -15.00
C ASN A 148 5.65 7.59 -16.26
N LYS A 149 5.52 6.26 -16.27
CA LYS A 149 5.81 5.45 -17.46
C LYS A 149 4.72 5.66 -18.52
N ILE A 150 5.11 5.56 -19.80
CA ILE A 150 4.17 5.62 -20.94
C ILE A 150 3.10 4.52 -20.83
N ARG A 151 3.50 3.33 -20.36
CA ARG A 151 2.59 2.22 -20.06
C ARG A 151 2.74 1.83 -18.60
N ILE A 152 1.67 1.99 -17.84
CA ILE A 152 1.63 1.78 -16.40
C ILE A 152 1.17 0.35 -16.11
N ASN A 153 1.90 -0.35 -15.23
CA ASN A 153 1.45 -1.63 -14.70
C ASN A 153 0.77 -1.42 -13.35
N MET A 154 -0.56 -1.36 -13.35
CA MET A 154 -1.32 -1.07 -12.13
C MET A 154 -1.18 -2.14 -11.05
N GLU A 155 -0.91 -3.40 -11.40
CA GLU A 155 -0.64 -4.42 -10.38
C GLU A 155 0.69 -4.17 -9.65
N GLU A 156 1.72 -3.75 -10.38
CA GLU A 156 3.03 -3.42 -9.81
C GLU A 156 2.91 -2.17 -8.92
N VAL A 157 2.19 -1.16 -9.41
CA VAL A 157 1.87 0.07 -8.66
C VAL A 157 1.12 -0.26 -7.38
N ASN A 158 0.03 -1.01 -7.44
CA ASN A 158 -0.79 -1.35 -6.28
C ASN A 158 -0.01 -2.13 -5.22
N LYS A 159 0.88 -3.05 -5.64
CA LYS A 159 1.79 -3.77 -4.73
C LYS A 159 2.76 -2.80 -4.05
N LEU A 160 3.39 -1.91 -4.81
CA LEU A 160 4.35 -0.96 -4.27
C LEU A 160 3.68 0.07 -3.33
N VAL A 161 2.47 0.53 -3.67
CA VAL A 161 1.65 1.38 -2.79
C VAL A 161 1.42 0.73 -1.43
N ALA A 162 1.07 -0.56 -1.40
CA ALA A 162 0.85 -1.29 -0.15
C ALA A 162 2.13 -1.38 0.70
N ILE A 163 3.27 -1.66 0.05
CA ILE A 163 4.58 -1.71 0.71
C ILE A 163 4.95 -0.33 1.28
N CYS A 164 4.82 0.73 0.49
CA CYS A 164 5.10 2.09 0.93
C CYS A 164 4.23 2.51 2.12
N GLN A 165 2.95 2.14 2.11
CA GLN A 165 2.04 2.41 3.24
C GLN A 165 2.56 1.76 4.53
N GLU A 166 2.87 0.46 4.49
CA GLU A 166 3.36 -0.27 5.66
C GLU A 166 4.68 0.32 6.19
N GLU A 167 5.58 0.72 5.30
CA GLU A 167 6.87 1.30 5.68
C GLU A 167 6.76 2.69 6.27
N ILE A 168 5.89 3.54 5.73
CA ILE A 168 5.65 4.88 6.28
C ILE A 168 4.97 4.78 7.64
N ASP A 169 4.03 3.86 7.82
CA ASP A 169 3.39 3.62 9.12
C ASP A 169 4.38 3.06 10.15
N LEU A 170 5.32 2.21 9.71
CA LEU A 170 6.41 1.73 10.56
C LEU A 170 7.40 2.87 10.89
N LEU A 171 7.73 3.70 9.92
CA LEU A 171 8.61 4.85 10.09
C LEU A 171 8.01 5.85 11.08
N ASP A 172 6.72 6.16 10.97
CA ASP A 172 6.00 7.05 11.90
C ASP A 172 6.07 6.53 13.34
N ARG A 173 5.81 5.23 13.55
CA ARG A 173 5.93 4.61 14.89
C ARG A 173 7.35 4.69 15.42
N ARG A 174 8.35 4.28 14.63
CA ARG A 174 9.77 4.34 15.04
C ARG A 174 10.23 5.75 15.32
N THR A 175 9.75 6.74 14.56
CA THR A 175 10.06 8.15 14.78
C THR A 175 9.52 8.63 16.12
N LYS A 176 8.27 8.29 16.44
CA LYS A 176 7.65 8.63 17.73
C LYS A 176 8.37 7.94 18.89
N GLU A 177 8.65 6.64 18.77
CA GLU A 177 9.42 5.87 19.76
C GLU A 177 10.80 6.50 20.00
N LEU A 178 11.49 6.90 18.93
CA LEU A 178 12.80 7.54 19.02
C LEU A 178 12.75 8.89 19.77
N VAL A 179 11.76 9.72 19.45
CA VAL A 179 11.57 11.02 20.10
C VAL A 179 11.15 10.84 21.56
N ASP A 180 10.21 9.94 21.83
CA ASP A 180 9.73 9.64 23.18
C ASP A 180 10.88 9.08 24.04
N ALA A 181 11.70 8.18 23.48
CA ALA A 181 12.88 7.63 24.16
C ALA A 181 13.91 8.71 24.49
N ALA A 182 14.18 9.63 23.55
CA ALA A 182 15.10 10.73 23.79
C ALA A 182 14.61 11.66 24.92
N ALA A 183 13.33 12.07 24.87
CA ALA A 183 12.74 12.96 25.87
C ALA A 183 12.68 12.31 27.25
N LEU A 184 12.30 11.03 27.33
CA LEU A 184 12.30 10.26 28.58
C LEU A 184 13.70 10.13 29.16
N THR A 185 14.70 9.85 28.31
CA THR A 185 16.10 9.74 28.74
C THR A 185 16.56 11.03 29.40
N GLU A 186 16.27 12.19 28.82
CA GLU A 186 16.62 13.49 29.40
C GLU A 186 15.96 13.70 30.77
N GLN A 187 14.66 13.43 30.89
CA GLN A 187 13.94 13.57 32.17
C GLN A 187 14.49 12.61 33.23
N MET A 188 14.80 11.38 32.84
CA MET A 188 15.39 10.38 33.73
C MET A 188 16.80 10.76 34.16
N MET A 189 17.64 11.27 33.27
CA MET A 189 18.96 11.79 33.62
C MET A 189 18.86 12.98 34.58
N GLN A 190 17.92 13.91 34.36
CA GLN A 190 17.68 15.02 35.27
C GLN A 190 17.26 14.55 36.67
N TYR A 191 16.40 13.54 36.73
CA TYR A 191 16.00 12.94 38.00
C TYR A 191 17.14 12.17 38.68
N ALA A 192 17.87 11.35 37.92
CA ALA A 192 19.02 10.56 38.37
C ALA A 192 20.17 11.42 38.92
N ASN A 193 20.33 12.64 38.42
CA ASN A 193 21.32 13.59 38.94
C ASN A 193 21.16 13.86 40.45
N ARG A 194 19.97 13.69 41.02
CA ARG A 194 19.73 13.77 42.48
C ARG A 194 20.53 12.72 43.26
N TYR A 195 20.74 11.55 42.67
CA TYR A 195 21.43 10.42 43.30
C TYR A 195 22.91 10.32 42.93
N ARG A 196 23.41 11.15 42.00
CA ARG A 196 24.77 11.11 41.46
C ARG A 196 25.90 11.09 42.50
N HIS A 197 25.71 11.78 43.62
CA HIS A 197 26.72 11.88 44.69
C HIS A 197 26.56 10.80 45.76
N SER A 198 25.37 10.19 45.86
CA SER A 198 25.04 9.20 46.89
C SER A 198 25.28 7.77 46.40
N HIS A 199 25.14 7.53 45.09
CA HIS A 199 25.27 6.21 44.48
C HIS A 199 26.26 6.26 43.31
N PRO A 200 27.49 5.71 43.47
CA PRO A 200 28.48 5.64 42.39
C PRO A 200 27.97 4.92 41.14
N ASP A 201 27.14 3.89 41.31
CA ASP A 201 26.57 3.11 40.20
C ASP A 201 25.67 3.97 39.31
N VAL A 202 24.85 4.84 39.91
CA VAL A 202 23.99 5.78 39.15
C VAL A 202 24.85 6.81 38.41
N LYS A 203 25.94 7.27 39.01
CA LYS A 203 26.88 8.17 38.33
C LYS A 203 27.48 7.51 37.09
N ALA A 204 27.92 6.26 37.19
CA ALA A 204 28.45 5.51 36.05
C ALA A 204 27.40 5.32 34.94
N ALA A 205 26.16 4.98 35.31
CA ALA A 205 25.05 4.87 34.36
C ALA A 205 24.75 6.20 33.66
N ILE A 206 24.74 7.33 34.37
CA ILE A 206 24.56 8.67 33.77
C ILE A 206 25.67 8.95 32.73
N GLU A 207 26.93 8.69 33.08
CA GLU A 207 28.07 8.94 32.19
C GLU A 207 28.00 8.06 30.93
N HIS A 208 27.63 6.78 31.07
CA HIS A 208 27.47 5.86 29.94
C HIS A 208 26.26 6.24 29.07
N SER A 209 25.10 6.50 29.67
CA SER A 209 23.90 6.95 28.94
C SER A 209 24.16 8.26 28.19
N LEU A 210 24.99 9.18 28.72
CA LEU A 210 25.37 10.42 28.00
C LEU A 210 26.21 10.14 26.74
N VAL A 211 27.05 9.11 26.76
CA VAL A 211 27.80 8.67 25.56
C VAL A 211 26.84 8.08 24.54
N LEU A 212 25.95 7.17 24.97
CA LEU A 212 24.93 6.59 24.10
C LEU A 212 24.02 7.66 23.48
N PHE A 213 23.64 8.68 24.25
CA PHE A 213 22.75 9.75 23.82
C PHE A 213 23.43 10.74 22.86
N ASN A 214 24.65 11.21 23.17
CA ASN A 214 25.30 12.29 22.41
C ASN A 214 26.25 11.82 21.29
N GLN A 215 26.84 10.63 21.42
CA GLN A 215 27.85 10.14 20.47
C GLN A 215 27.29 9.03 19.58
N GLU A 216 26.58 8.07 20.16
CA GLU A 216 26.03 6.93 19.41
C GLU A 216 24.60 7.16 18.90
N TYR A 217 23.89 8.17 19.45
CA TYR A 217 22.49 8.49 19.15
C TYR A 217 21.53 7.31 19.39
N ARG A 218 21.87 6.45 20.35
CA ARG A 218 21.12 5.24 20.73
C ARG A 218 20.22 5.54 21.92
N TYR A 219 19.14 6.27 21.66
CA TYR A 219 18.25 6.79 22.70
C TYR A 219 17.57 5.70 23.52
N GLN A 220 17.15 4.60 22.89
CA GLN A 220 16.50 3.49 23.59
C GLN A 220 17.48 2.82 24.58
N ASP A 221 18.71 2.55 24.15
CA ASP A 221 19.73 1.95 25.02
C ASP A 221 20.12 2.90 26.17
N ALA A 222 20.18 4.21 25.89
CA ALA A 222 20.44 5.21 26.91
C ALA A 222 19.32 5.26 27.97
N LEU A 223 18.06 5.13 27.54
CA LEU A 223 16.87 5.04 28.39
C LEU A 223 16.89 3.80 29.28
N ASP A 224 17.19 2.64 28.69
CA ASP A 224 17.21 1.36 29.41
C ASP A 224 18.33 1.32 30.47
N GLU A 225 19.51 1.87 30.15
CA GLU A 225 20.64 1.96 31.08
C GLU A 225 20.30 2.85 32.29
N ILE A 226 19.78 4.07 32.05
CA ILE A 226 19.44 5.00 33.14
C ILE A 226 18.21 4.51 33.93
N GLY A 227 17.25 3.91 33.24
CA GLY A 227 16.05 3.33 33.84
C GLY A 227 16.38 2.18 34.78
N THR A 228 17.26 1.28 34.36
CA THR A 228 17.73 0.15 35.17
C THR A 228 18.48 0.62 36.41
N ALA A 229 19.33 1.64 36.28
CA ALA A 229 20.06 2.22 37.41
C ALA A 229 19.11 2.89 38.42
N LEU A 230 18.11 3.63 37.95
CA LEU A 230 17.09 4.27 38.79
C LEU A 230 16.21 3.26 39.51
N GLU A 231 15.77 2.20 38.83
CA GLU A 231 14.90 1.17 39.40
C GLU A 231 15.60 0.38 40.52
N ARG A 232 16.93 0.23 40.46
CA ARG A 232 17.74 -0.37 41.54
C ARG A 232 17.80 0.49 42.79
N VAL A 233 17.81 1.82 42.64
CA VAL A 233 17.88 2.75 43.78
C VAL A 233 16.50 3.01 44.36
N GLU A 234 15.50 3.20 43.50
CA GLU A 234 14.12 3.46 43.87
C GLU A 234 13.16 2.66 42.96
N PRO A 235 12.74 1.46 43.38
CA PRO A 235 11.80 0.67 42.61
C PRO A 235 10.48 1.41 42.34
N GLY A 236 9.97 1.30 41.12
CA GLY A 236 8.80 2.03 40.64
C GLY A 236 9.06 3.49 40.26
N SER A 237 10.31 3.97 40.28
CA SER A 237 10.65 5.30 39.76
C SER A 237 10.48 5.38 38.24
N PHE A 238 10.86 4.32 37.51
CA PHE A 238 10.73 4.26 36.05
C PHE A 238 9.29 4.49 35.60
N LYS A 239 8.37 3.63 36.05
CA LYS A 239 6.95 3.70 35.67
C LYS A 239 6.29 5.01 36.09
N ARG A 240 6.69 5.62 37.20
CA ARG A 240 6.14 6.91 37.64
C ARG A 240 6.56 8.04 36.71
N LEU A 241 7.84 8.09 36.33
CA LEU A 241 8.38 9.11 35.41
C LEU A 241 7.82 8.93 33.99
N GLU A 242 7.73 7.69 33.54
CA GLU A 242 7.13 7.33 32.25
C GLU A 242 5.65 7.76 32.19
N ASN A 243 4.85 7.39 33.19
CA ASN A 243 3.45 7.83 33.26
C ASN A 243 3.33 9.35 33.36
N PHE A 244 4.24 10.01 34.08
CA PHE A 244 4.24 11.47 34.17
C PHE A 244 4.48 12.11 32.80
N TYR A 245 5.45 11.61 32.04
CA TYR A 245 5.76 12.06 30.68
C TYR A 245 4.54 11.90 29.75
N PHE A 246 3.97 10.70 29.66
CA PHE A 246 2.85 10.44 28.76
C PHE A 246 1.59 11.24 29.13
N ASN A 247 1.38 11.53 30.41
CA ASN A 247 0.26 12.36 30.87
C ASN A 247 0.46 13.87 30.62
N HIS A 248 1.70 14.34 30.42
CA HIS A 248 2.03 15.76 30.22
C HIS A 248 2.67 16.04 28.86
N ARG A 249 2.39 15.18 27.87
CA ARG A 249 2.97 15.23 26.52
C ARG A 249 2.72 16.55 25.77
N ASP A 250 1.71 17.34 26.17
CA ASP A 250 1.39 18.66 25.60
C ASP A 250 2.17 19.84 26.22
N LEU A 251 2.92 19.62 27.30
CA LEU A 251 3.65 20.66 28.05
C LEU A 251 5.15 20.75 27.70
N VAL A 252 5.64 19.86 26.83
CA VAL A 252 7.05 19.75 26.37
C VAL A 252 7.09 19.96 24.86
#